data_AF-A0AA35V5U1-F1
#
_entry.id   AF-A0AA35V5U1-F1
#
_cell.length_a   1.000
_cell.length_b   1.000
_cell.length_c   1.000
_cell.angle_alpha   90.00
_cell.angle_beta   90.00
_cell.angle_gamma   90.00
#
_symmetry.space_group_name_H-M   'P 1'
#
loop_
_entity.id
_entity.type
_entity.pdbx_description
1 polymer ?
#
loop_
_entity_poly.entity_id
_entity_poly.type
_entity_poly.pdbx_seq_one_letter_code
_entity_poly.pdbx_strand_id
1 'polypeptide(L)'
;MEATVKKFQQKFKRVKDDMDKWDNLHAQLVSQFRNASSIIGRLQLLESPKNYGSLKNLDNIKNTIFTKQMESLQKILLSMTKTLYDHQVANSPVSLCRYCLALIPSTLSFCWTSF
;
A
#
# COMPACT_ATOMS: atom_id res chain seq x y z
N MET A 1 36.74 0.16 18.84
CA MET A 1 35.41 0.65 19.28
C MET A 1 34.68 1.39 18.16
N GLU A 2 35.33 2.31 17.45
CA GLU A 2 34.71 3.14 16.40
C GLU A 2 34.16 2.40 15.18
N ALA A 3 34.88 1.37 14.67
CA ALA A 3 34.42 0.59 13.51
C ALA A 3 33.10 -0.15 13.79
N THR A 4 32.94 -0.65 15.02
CA THR A 4 31.71 -1.29 15.49
C THR A 4 30.56 -0.28 15.54
N VAL A 5 30.80 0.92 16.08
CA VAL A 5 29.80 2.00 16.13
C VAL A 5 29.35 2.40 14.73
N LYS A 6 30.28 2.60 13.79
CA LYS A 6 29.95 2.92 12.38
C LYS A 6 29.09 1.84 11.72
N LYS A 7 29.38 0.56 11.98
CA LYS A 7 28.58 -0.57 11.47
C LYS A 7 27.15 -0.53 12.00
N PHE A 8 26.95 -0.22 13.28
CA PHE A 8 25.61 -0.08 13.86
C PHE A 8 24.86 1.14 13.31
N GLN A 9 25.52 2.29 13.17
CA GLN A 9 24.92 3.47 12.55
C GLN A 9 24.47 3.20 11.11
N GLN A 10 25.26 2.49 10.32
CA GLN A 10 24.88 2.12 8.96
C GLN A 10 23.69 1.18 8.93
N LYS A 11 23.62 0.20 9.84
CA LYS A 11 22.46 -0.69 9.98
C LYS A 11 21.21 0.08 10.37
N PHE A 12 21.32 0.98 11.35
CA PHE A 12 20.22 1.81 11.80
C PHE A 12 19.69 2.71 10.67
N LYS A 13 20.59 3.31 9.88
CA LYS A 13 20.21 4.09 8.71
C LYS A 13 19.39 3.27 7.71
N ARG A 14 19.85 2.06 7.36
CA ARG A 14 19.11 1.17 6.45
C ARG A 14 17.73 0.79 6.98
N VAL A 15 17.66 0.46 8.27
CA VAL A 15 16.39 0.17 8.96
C VAL A 15 15.44 1.37 8.86
N LYS A 16 15.94 2.58 9.09
CA LYS A 16 15.14 3.80 8.97
C LYS A 16 14.66 4.03 7.52
N ASP A 17 15.55 3.89 6.55
CA ASP A 17 15.21 4.05 5.13
C ASP A 17 14.12 3.04 4.69
N ASP A 18 14.20 1.80 5.18
CA ASP A 18 13.20 0.76 4.92
C ASP A 18 11.86 1.06 5.63
N MET A 19 11.87 1.62 6.85
CA MET A 19 10.66 2.10 7.55
C MET A 19 9.99 3.25 6.80
N ASP A 20 10.76 4.25 6.38
CA ASP A 20 10.23 5.39 5.61
C ASP A 20 9.62 4.92 4.29
N LYS A 21 10.23 3.92 3.62
CA LYS A 21 9.64 3.29 2.43
C LYS A 21 8.34 2.55 2.75
N TRP A 22 8.27 1.86 3.88
CA TRP A 22 7.06 1.17 4.33
C TRP A 22 5.91 2.15 4.56
N ASP A 23 6.16 3.25 5.28
CA ASP A 23 5.14 4.28 5.56
C ASP A 23 4.58 4.88 4.26
N ASN A 24 5.46 5.12 3.28
CA ASN A 24 5.05 5.61 1.97
C ASN A 24 4.16 4.60 1.21
N LEU A 25 4.52 3.31 1.20
CA LEU A 25 3.72 2.26 0.56
C LEU A 25 2.38 2.09 1.27
N HIS A 26 2.35 2.17 2.60
CA HIS A 26 1.13 2.10 3.39
C HIS A 26 0.20 3.28 3.08
N ALA A 27 0.72 4.50 3.09
CA ALA A 27 -0.05 5.70 2.76
C ALA A 27 -0.61 5.65 1.32
N GLN A 28 0.18 5.18 0.36
CA GLN A 28 -0.27 4.97 -1.02
C GLN A 28 -1.42 3.96 -1.10
N LEU A 29 -1.30 2.82 -0.42
CA LEU A 29 -2.34 1.79 -0.41
C LEU A 29 -3.65 2.32 0.17
N VAL A 30 -3.59 3.03 1.30
CA VAL A 30 -4.76 3.67 1.93
C VAL A 30 -5.42 4.66 0.96
N SER A 31 -4.62 5.47 0.26
CA SER A 31 -5.13 6.42 -0.73
C SER A 31 -5.81 5.72 -1.91
N GLN A 32 -5.20 4.65 -2.44
CA GLN A 32 -5.78 3.88 -3.54
C GLN A 32 -7.10 3.22 -3.13
N PHE A 33 -7.18 2.67 -1.92
CA PHE A 33 -8.40 2.08 -1.39
C PHE A 33 -9.53 3.11 -1.24
N ARG A 34 -9.23 4.30 -0.72
CA ARG A 34 -10.20 5.41 -0.65
C ARG A 34 -10.71 5.80 -2.04
N ASN A 35 -9.81 5.87 -3.03
CA ASN A 35 -10.18 6.18 -4.41
C ASN A 35 -11.09 5.09 -5.02
N ALA A 36 -10.75 3.81 -4.82
CA ALA A 36 -11.58 2.69 -5.26
C ALA A 36 -12.98 2.73 -4.60
N SER A 37 -13.04 2.94 -3.29
CA SER A 37 -14.30 3.07 -2.54
C SER A 37 -15.18 4.21 -3.07
N SER A 38 -14.59 5.37 -3.36
CA SER A 38 -15.29 6.51 -3.97
C SER A 38 -15.87 6.18 -5.34
N ILE A 39 -15.13 5.49 -6.20
CA ILE A 39 -15.62 5.04 -7.51
C ILE A 39 -16.79 4.06 -7.37
N ILE A 40 -16.69 3.09 -6.45
CA ILE A 40 -17.76 2.13 -6.18
C ILE A 40 -19.03 2.85 -5.70
N GLY A 41 -18.90 3.83 -4.79
CA GLY A 41 -20.02 4.66 -4.35
C GLY A 41 -20.67 5.43 -5.52
N ARG A 42 -19.86 5.97 -6.43
CA ARG A 42 -20.38 6.64 -7.65
C ARG A 42 -21.07 5.67 -8.60
N LEU A 43 -20.56 4.45 -8.77
CA LEU A 43 -21.17 3.41 -9.60
C LEU A 43 -22.60 3.09 -9.14
N GLN A 44 -22.83 3.00 -7.82
CA GLN A 44 -24.17 2.79 -7.26
C GLN A 44 -25.14 3.93 -7.63
N LEU A 45 -24.66 5.17 -7.67
CA LEU A 45 -25.49 6.31 -8.07
C LEU A 45 -25.85 6.29 -9.57
N LEU A 46 -25.03 5.66 -10.42
CA LEU A 46 -25.29 5.57 -11.86
C LEU A 46 -26.48 4.66 -12.21
N GLU A 47 -27.01 3.89 -11.26
CA GLU A 47 -28.21 3.08 -11.50
C GLU A 47 -29.45 3.93 -11.74
N SER A 48 -29.53 5.12 -11.12
CA SER A 48 -30.73 5.96 -11.18
C SER A 48 -30.65 7.00 -12.31
N PRO A 49 -31.56 6.97 -13.30
CA PRO A 49 -31.59 7.92 -14.42
C PRO A 49 -31.72 9.39 -13.98
N LYS A 50 -32.29 9.64 -12.80
CA LYS A 50 -32.43 10.99 -12.23
C LYS A 50 -31.09 11.66 -11.90
N ASN A 51 -30.03 10.87 -11.69
CA ASN A 51 -28.71 11.37 -11.29
C ASN A 51 -27.89 11.92 -12.48
N TYR A 52 -28.38 11.75 -13.70
CA TYR A 52 -27.74 12.25 -14.92
C TYR A 52 -28.16 13.69 -15.27
N GLY A 53 -29.17 14.24 -14.58
CA GLY A 53 -29.68 15.59 -14.84
C GLY A 53 -30.03 15.80 -16.32
N SER A 54 -29.47 16.85 -16.92
CA SER A 54 -29.66 17.17 -18.34
C SER A 54 -29.10 16.11 -19.31
N LEU A 55 -28.21 15.24 -18.84
CA LEU A 55 -27.57 14.19 -19.66
C LEU A 55 -28.46 12.96 -19.82
N LYS A 56 -29.58 12.84 -19.09
CA LYS A 56 -30.46 11.66 -19.09
C LYS A 56 -31.03 11.29 -20.48
N ASN A 57 -31.13 12.27 -21.38
CA ASN A 57 -31.70 12.12 -22.72
C ASN A 57 -30.64 11.72 -23.77
N LEU A 58 -29.36 11.69 -23.41
CA LEU A 58 -28.30 11.23 -24.30
C LEU A 58 -28.31 9.70 -24.33
N ASP A 59 -28.53 9.14 -25.52
CA ASP A 59 -28.44 7.70 -25.72
C ASP A 59 -27.05 7.20 -25.31
N ASN A 60 -27.03 6.03 -24.67
CA ASN A 60 -25.80 5.32 -24.30
C ASN A 60 -24.89 6.06 -23.29
N ILE A 61 -25.33 7.17 -22.68
CA ILE A 61 -24.54 7.92 -21.69
C ILE A 61 -24.23 7.09 -20.44
N LYS A 62 -25.22 6.33 -19.95
CA LYS A 62 -25.09 5.43 -18.79
C LYS A 62 -23.95 4.45 -19.03
N ASN A 63 -23.99 3.73 -20.15
CA ASN A 63 -22.98 2.74 -20.48
C ASN A 63 -21.60 3.39 -20.66
N THR A 64 -21.53 4.55 -21.32
CA THR A 64 -20.26 5.26 -21.53
C THR A 64 -19.61 5.67 -20.21
N ILE A 65 -20.39 6.26 -19.28
CA ILE A 65 -19.88 6.66 -17.96
C ILE A 65 -19.52 5.42 -17.14
N PHE A 66 -20.37 4.40 -17.16
CA PHE A 66 -20.12 3.14 -16.46
C PHE A 66 -18.82 2.48 -16.91
N THR A 67 -18.59 2.35 -18.22
CA THR A 67 -17.35 1.79 -18.78
C THR A 67 -16.13 2.57 -18.31
N LYS A 68 -16.15 3.91 -18.38
CA LYS A 68 -15.03 4.75 -17.91
C LYS A 68 -14.74 4.58 -16.41
N GLN A 69 -15.78 4.49 -15.59
CA GLN A 69 -15.62 4.23 -14.15
C GLN A 69 -15.03 2.85 -13.90
N MET A 70 -15.50 1.84 -14.63
CA MET A 70 -15.01 0.46 -14.50
C MET A 70 -13.55 0.33 -14.93
N GLU A 71 -13.16 0.96 -16.04
CA GLU A 71 -11.76 1.04 -16.47
C GLU A 71 -10.87 1.73 -15.43
N SER A 72 -11.34 2.84 -14.83
CA SER A 72 -10.61 3.53 -13.77
C SER A 72 -10.47 2.66 -12.53
N LEU A 73 -11.53 1.94 -12.15
CA LEU A 73 -11.51 1.02 -11.01
C LEU A 73 -10.53 -0.13 -11.25
N GLN A 74 -10.55 -0.72 -12.44
CA GLN A 74 -9.62 -1.77 -12.84
C GLN A 74 -8.16 -1.29 -12.73
N LYS A 75 -7.85 -0.09 -13.22
CA LYS A 75 -6.51 0.50 -13.11
C LYS A 75 -6.08 0.67 -11.65
N ILE A 76 -6.98 1.13 -10.77
CA ILE A 76 -6.68 1.31 -9.34
C ILE A 76 -6.45 -0.06 -8.67
N LEU A 77 -7.29 -1.05 -8.94
CA LEU A 77 -7.13 -2.39 -8.40
C LEU A 77 -5.82 -3.04 -8.83
N LEU A 78 -5.44 -2.91 -10.10
CA LEU A 78 -4.13 -3.38 -10.59
C LEU A 78 -2.96 -2.67 -9.89
N SER A 79 -3.08 -1.35 -9.70
CA SER A 79 -2.10 -0.56 -8.95
C SER A 79 -2.00 -1.01 -7.48
N MET A 80 -3.13 -1.29 -6.83
CA MET A 80 -3.18 -1.79 -5.45
C MET A 80 -2.52 -3.15 -5.32
N THR A 81 -2.79 -4.08 -6.24
CA THR A 81 -2.13 -5.39 -6.25
C THR A 81 -0.62 -5.26 -6.36
N LYS A 82 -0.14 -4.33 -7.19
CA LYS A 82 1.29 -4.02 -7.29
C LYS A 82 1.84 -3.45 -5.98
N THR A 83 1.18 -2.44 -5.40
CA THR A 83 1.60 -1.85 -4.12
C THR A 83 1.59 -2.89 -2.98
N LEU A 84 0.62 -3.81 -2.97
CA LEU A 84 0.57 -4.92 -2.01
C LEU A 84 1.70 -5.93 -2.20
N TYR A 85 2.05 -6.26 -3.44
CA TYR A 85 3.21 -7.09 -3.73
C TYR A 85 4.50 -6.43 -3.23
N ASP A 86 4.69 -5.14 -3.53
CA ASP A 86 5.84 -4.36 -3.07
C ASP A 86 5.88 -4.27 -1.53
N HIS A 87 4.71 -4.15 -0.90
CA HIS A 87 4.55 -4.15 0.56
C HIS A 87 4.83 -5.54 1.16
N GLN A 88 4.43 -6.64 0.52
CA GLN A 88 4.72 -8.00 0.98
C GLN A 88 6.21 -8.34 0.84
N VAL A 89 6.85 -7.92 -0.26
CA VAL A 89 8.30 -8.03 -0.46
C VAL A 89 9.05 -7.24 0.61
N ALA A 90 8.58 -6.04 0.96
CA ALA A 90 9.14 -5.25 2.08
C ALA A 90 8.92 -5.91 3.45
N ASN A 91 7.85 -6.70 3.63
CA ASN A 91 7.45 -7.37 4.87
C ASN A 91 7.80 -8.86 4.95
N SER A 92 8.76 -9.34 4.14
CA SER A 92 9.30 -10.71 4.33
C SER A 92 9.69 -10.91 5.81
N PRO A 93 9.42 -12.08 6.44
CA PRO A 93 9.80 -12.37 7.84
C PRO A 93 11.28 -12.06 8.15
N VAL A 94 12.13 -12.08 7.12
CA VAL A 94 13.55 -11.71 7.19
C VAL A 94 13.77 -10.23 7.47
N SER A 95 12.88 -9.32 7.05
CA SER A 95 12.97 -7.89 7.36
C SER A 95 12.54 -7.60 8.80
N LEU A 96 11.36 -8.06 9.24
CA LEU A 96 10.87 -7.96 10.64
C LEU A 96 11.83 -8.60 11.66
N CYS A 97 12.40 -9.75 11.35
CA CYS A 97 13.41 -10.37 12.21
C CYS A 97 14.75 -9.58 12.20
N ARG A 98 15.14 -8.95 11.07
CA ARG A 98 16.26 -7.99 11.03
C ARG A 98 15.99 -6.71 11.82
N TYR A 99 14.75 -6.22 11.85
CA TYR A 99 14.35 -5.03 12.61
C TYR A 99 14.52 -5.25 14.13
N CYS A 100 14.13 -6.41 14.67
CA CYS A 100 14.34 -6.74 16.09
C CYS A 100 15.80 -7.11 16.43
N LEU A 101 16.49 -7.89 15.57
CA LEU A 101 17.88 -8.31 15.82
C LEU A 101 18.91 -7.18 15.68
N ALA A 102 18.61 -6.11 14.94
CA ALA A 102 19.52 -4.96 14.79
C ALA A 102 19.61 -4.08 16.04
N LEU A 103 18.65 -4.18 16.96
CA LEU A 103 18.56 -3.40 18.20
C LEU A 103 19.08 -4.16 19.44
N ILE A 104 19.33 -5.46 19.33
CA ILE A 104 19.82 -6.29 20.43
C ILE A 104 21.36 -6.34 20.36
N PRO A 105 22.10 -5.93 21.41
CA PRO A 105 23.54 -6.18 21.49
C PRO A 105 23.81 -7.67 21.34
N SER A 106 24.84 -8.05 20.60
CA SER A 106 25.18 -9.44 20.24
C SER A 106 25.38 -10.42 21.42
N THR A 107 25.28 -9.95 22.67
CA THR A 107 25.30 -10.74 23.90
C THR A 107 23.93 -11.31 24.30
N LEU A 108 22.82 -10.89 23.69
CA LEU A 108 21.45 -11.32 24.04
C LEU A 108 20.78 -12.19 22.97
N SER A 109 21.51 -12.59 21.92
CA SER A 109 21.02 -13.44 20.82
C SER A 109 20.66 -14.87 21.24
N PHE A 110 20.91 -15.28 22.48
CA PHE A 110 20.78 -16.66 22.94
C PHE A 110 19.37 -17.06 23.43
N CYS A 111 18.42 -16.13 23.49
CA CYS A 111 17.13 -16.40 24.14
C CYS A 111 15.97 -16.76 23.19
N TRP A 112 16.19 -16.86 21.88
CA TRP A 112 15.11 -17.05 20.89
C TRP A 112 15.17 -18.38 20.10
N THR A 113 16.01 -19.34 20.49
CA THR A 113 15.98 -20.72 19.95
C THR A 113 15.11 -21.66 20.79
N SER A 114 14.20 -21.14 21.61
CA SER A 114 13.29 -21.95 22.43
C SER A 114 11.89 -21.36 22.45
N PHE A 115 11.23 -21.33 21.29
CA PHE A 115 9.80 -21.60 21.15
C PHE A 115 9.47 -21.91 19.68
#